data_AF-A0AAV8X290-F1
#
_entry.id   AF-A0AAV8X290-F1
#
_cell.length_a   1.000
_cell.length_b   1.000
_cell.length_c   1.000
_cell.angle_alpha   90.00
_cell.angle_beta   90.00
_cell.angle_gamma   90.00
#
_symmetry.space_group_name_H-M   'P 1'
#
loop_
_entity.id
_entity.type
_entity.pdbx_description
1 polymer ?
#
loop_
_entity_poly.entity_id
_entity_poly.type
_entity_poly.pdbx_seq_one_letter_code
_entity_poly.pdbx_strand_id
1 'polypeptide(L)'
;FQRAKTVKNVVCVNEELTAEEWKRRYEREKEKVARLKGKVEKLEEELNRWRSGETVTAEEQVNLNDPSDAATPVSAMEESTI
;
A
#
# COMPACT_ATOMS: atom_id res chain seq x y z
N PHE A 1 18.77 -21.86 -33.85
CA PHE A 1 17.81 -21.71 -32.73
C PHE A 1 18.13 -20.44 -31.94
N GLN A 2 17.37 -19.35 -32.14
CA GLN A 2 17.41 -18.15 -31.28
C GLN A 2 16.31 -18.28 -30.23
N ARG A 3 16.67 -18.64 -28.98
CA ARG A 3 15.68 -18.78 -27.88
C ARG A 3 15.95 -17.96 -26.62
N ALA A 4 17.06 -17.25 -26.47
CA ALA A 4 17.41 -16.62 -25.18
C ALA A 4 17.54 -15.08 -25.17
N LYS A 5 17.58 -14.39 -26.32
CA LYS A 5 17.91 -12.95 -26.36
C LYS A 5 16.79 -12.00 -25.93
N THR A 6 15.62 -12.50 -25.56
CA THR A 6 14.43 -11.67 -25.22
C THR A 6 14.14 -11.62 -23.72
N VAL A 7 14.78 -12.47 -22.91
CA VAL A 7 14.59 -12.46 -21.46
C VAL A 7 15.58 -11.49 -20.83
N LYS A 8 15.06 -10.49 -20.10
CA LYS A 8 15.87 -9.53 -19.33
C LYS A 8 15.86 -9.97 -17.87
N ASN A 9 17.02 -10.33 -17.33
CA ASN A 9 17.16 -10.57 -15.90
C ASN A 9 17.25 -9.23 -15.16
N VAL A 10 16.60 -9.15 -14.00
CA VAL A 10 16.88 -8.09 -13.03
C VAL A 10 17.94 -8.64 -12.07
N VAL A 11 19.13 -8.04 -12.09
CA VAL A 11 20.25 -8.44 -11.24
C VAL A 11 20.19 -7.64 -9.94
N CYS A 12 20.16 -8.33 -8.80
CA CYS A 12 20.25 -7.74 -7.47
C CYS A 12 21.39 -8.40 -6.69
N VAL A 13 21.98 -7.67 -5.74
CA VAL A 13 22.95 -8.24 -4.79
C VAL A 13 22.22 -9.27 -3.93
N ASN A 14 22.82 -10.45 -3.76
CA ASN A 14 22.25 -11.47 -2.89
C ASN A 14 22.47 -11.04 -1.42
N GLU A 15 21.39 -10.73 -0.71
CA GLU A 15 21.42 -10.43 0.73
C GLU A 15 21.18 -11.73 1.50
N GLU A 16 22.17 -12.21 2.25
CA GLU A 16 22.02 -13.34 3.17
C GLU A 16 21.39 -12.87 4.47
N LEU A 17 20.07 -12.99 4.57
CA LEU A 17 19.31 -12.67 5.77
C LEU A 17 18.86 -13.96 6.48
N THR A 18 18.94 -13.94 7.79
CA THR A 18 18.31 -14.96 8.64
C THR A 18 16.79 -14.92 8.50
N ALA A 19 16.12 -16.02 8.88
CA ALA A 19 14.65 -16.08 8.87
C ALA A 19 14.02 -14.96 9.73
N GLU A 20 14.67 -14.59 10.84
CA GLU A 20 14.21 -13.51 11.72
C GLU A 20 14.34 -12.12 11.06
N GLU A 21 15.44 -11.88 10.34
CA GLU A 21 15.64 -10.63 9.61
C GLU A 21 14.65 -10.48 8.45
N TRP A 22 14.35 -11.58 7.75
CA TRP A 22 13.28 -11.64 6.76
C TRP A 22 11.92 -11.29 7.36
N LYS A 23 11.59 -11.93 8.49
CA LYS A 23 10.33 -11.67 9.21
C LYS A 23 10.22 -10.19 9.61
N ARG A 24 11.28 -9.64 10.20
CA ARG A 24 11.32 -8.22 10.61
C ARG A 24 11.17 -7.26 9.42
N ARG A 25 11.83 -7.55 8.30
CA ARG A 25 11.74 -6.73 7.07
C ARG A 25 10.33 -6.78 6.49
N TYR A 26 9.75 -7.97 6.44
CA TYR A 26 8.37 -8.17 5.98
C TYR A 26 7.37 -7.43 6.87
N GLU A 27 7.44 -7.58 8.19
CA GLU A 27 6.52 -6.93 9.13
C GLU A 27 6.56 -5.40 9.00
N ARG A 28 7.76 -4.82 8.87
CA ARG A 28 7.93 -3.38 8.62
C ARG A 28 7.27 -2.93 7.31
N GLU A 29 7.48 -3.67 6.22
CA GLU A 29 6.87 -3.30 4.94
C GLU A 29 5.35 -3.55 4.97
N LYS A 30 4.88 -4.59 5.67
CA LYS A 30 3.45 -4.89 5.86
C LYS A 30 2.73 -3.74 6.57
N GLU A 31 3.29 -3.22 7.65
CA GLU A 31 2.73 -2.07 8.38
C GLU A 31 2.71 -0.81 7.49
N LYS A 32 3.81 -0.55 6.78
CA LYS A 32 3.89 0.57 5.83
C LYS A 32 2.84 0.44 4.72
N VAL A 33 2.66 -0.75 4.16
CA VAL A 33 1.63 -1.02 3.14
C VAL A 33 0.23 -0.85 3.70
N ALA A 34 -0.05 -1.32 4.93
CA ALA A 34 -1.35 -1.13 5.56
C ALA A 34 -1.69 0.36 5.70
N ARG A 35 -0.73 1.17 6.18
CA ARG A 35 -0.87 2.62 6.29
C ARG A 35 -1.10 3.30 4.92
N LEU A 36 -0.36 2.87 3.89
CA LEU A 36 -0.53 3.41 2.54
C LEU A 36 -1.88 3.04 1.93
N LYS A 37 -2.39 1.83 2.19
CA LYS A 37 -3.72 1.41 1.73
C LYS A 37 -4.83 2.26 2.34
N GLY A 38 -4.80 2.50 3.66
CA GLY A 38 -5.78 3.37 4.31
C GLY A 38 -5.76 4.80 3.75
N LYS A 39 -4.56 5.30 3.42
CA LYS A 39 -4.41 6.59 2.74
C LYS A 39 -5.05 6.61 1.35
N VAL A 40 -4.86 5.55 0.57
CA VAL A 40 -5.45 5.43 -0.79
C VAL A 40 -6.98 5.39 -0.70
N GLU A 41 -7.54 4.64 0.24
CA GLU A 41 -8.99 4.53 0.44
C GLU A 41 -9.63 5.90 0.70
N LYS A 42 -9.08 6.70 1.63
CA LYS A 42 -9.61 8.05 1.89
C LYS A 42 -9.52 8.97 0.68
N LEU A 43 -8.44 8.87 -0.10
CA LEU A 43 -8.30 9.63 -1.34
C LEU A 43 -9.31 9.18 -2.41
N GLU A 44 -9.60 7.89 -2.49
CA GLU A 44 -10.61 7.34 -3.39
C GLU A 44 -12.03 7.79 -2.99
N GLU A 45 -12.34 7.82 -1.70
CA GLU A 45 -13.60 8.36 -1.17
C GLU A 45 -13.77 9.85 -1.50
N GLU A 46 -12.74 10.66 -1.26
CA GLU A 46 -12.75 12.09 -1.60
C GLU A 46 -12.93 12.31 -3.11
N LEU A 47 -12.19 11.56 -3.93
CA LEU A 47 -12.32 11.59 -5.39
C LEU A 47 -13.74 11.21 -5.83
N ASN A 48 -14.38 10.24 -5.17
CA ASN A 48 -15.75 9.84 -5.45
C ASN A 48 -16.75 10.95 -5.10
N ARG A 49 -16.57 11.66 -3.97
CA ARG A 49 -17.38 12.84 -3.61
C ARG A 49 -17.27 13.92 -4.70
N TRP A 50 -16.06 14.27 -5.12
CA TRP A 50 -15.85 15.22 -6.23
C TRP A 50 -16.51 14.76 -7.53
N ARG A 51 -16.42 13.47 -7.87
CA ARG A 51 -17.05 12.91 -9.07
C ARG A 51 -18.58 12.89 -9.00
N SER A 52 -19.16 12.80 -7.80
CA SER A 52 -20.61 12.95 -7.58
C SER A 52 -21.11 14.39 -7.62
N GLY A 53 -20.21 15.37 -7.79
CA GLY A 53 -20.55 16.79 -7.86
C GLY A 53 -20.62 17.51 -6.51
N GLU A 54 -20.13 16.87 -5.44
CA GLU A 54 -19.98 17.50 -4.13
C GLU A 54 -18.65 18.26 -4.04
N THR A 55 -18.68 19.49 -3.52
CA THR A 55 -17.47 20.30 -3.30
C THR A 55 -16.90 20.00 -1.92
N VAL A 56 -15.80 19.23 -1.86
CA VAL A 56 -15.01 19.04 -0.63
C VAL A 56 -14.19 20.31 -0.37
N THR A 57 -14.41 20.96 0.78
CA THR A 57 -13.72 22.19 1.19
C THR A 57 -12.30 21.88 1.67
N ALA A 58 -11.40 22.88 1.67
CA ALA A 58 -9.98 22.69 2.03
C ALA A 58 -9.75 22.10 3.44
N GLU A 59 -10.71 22.26 4.35
CA GLU A 59 -10.66 21.73 5.72
C GLU A 59 -11.00 20.22 5.76
N GLU A 60 -11.72 19.71 4.76
CA GLU A 60 -12.14 18.30 4.64
C GLU A 60 -11.24 17.48 3.70
N GLN A 61 -10.31 18.13 3.00
CA GLN A 61 -9.39 17.44 2.07
C GLN A 61 -8.40 16.58 2.84
N VAL A 62 -8.14 15.37 2.33
CA VAL A 62 -7.23 14.43 2.99
C VAL A 62 -5.81 15.01 3.02
N ASN A 63 -5.28 15.21 4.23
CA ASN A 63 -3.94 15.75 4.40
C ASN A 63 -2.89 14.66 4.28
N LEU A 64 -2.21 14.62 3.14
CA LEU A 64 -1.19 13.61 2.84
C LEU A 64 0.00 13.59 3.83
N ASN A 65 0.18 14.66 4.61
CA ASN A 65 1.31 14.82 5.53
C ASN A 65 0.94 14.48 6.99
N ASP A 66 -0.35 14.32 7.30
CA ASP A 66 -0.81 13.97 8.64
C ASP A 66 -0.90 12.44 8.81
N PRO A 67 -0.20 11.84 9.79
CA PRO A 67 -0.29 10.41 10.05
C PRO A 67 -1.65 9.95 10.61
N SER A 68 -2.46 10.84 11.19
CA SER A 68 -3.79 10.51 11.72
C SER A 68 -4.81 10.24 10.61
N ASP A 69 -4.65 10.89 9.45
CA ASP A 69 -5.43 10.61 8.25
C ASP A 69 -5.11 9.27 7.60
N ALA A 70 -4.11 8.51 8.07
CA ALA A 70 -3.87 7.16 7.59
C ALA A 70 -4.58 6.06 8.39
N ALA A 71 -5.25 6.41 9.49
CA ALA A 71 -6.04 5.46 10.27
C ALA A 71 -7.44 5.32 9.64
N THR A 72 -7.63 4.29 8.82
CA THR A 72 -8.96 3.73 8.55
C THR A 72 -9.16 2.57 9.53
N PRO A 73 -10.31 2.46 10.23
CA PRO A 73 -10.60 1.23 10.97
C PRO A 73 -10.68 0.11 9.94
N VAL A 74 -9.69 -0.77 9.93
CA VAL A 74 -9.68 -1.98 9.11
C VAL A 74 -10.90 -2.79 9.53
N SER A 75 -12.01 -2.60 8.83
CA SER A 75 -13.18 -3.44 8.98
C SER A 75 -12.76 -4.84 8.56
N ALA A 76 -12.91 -5.77 9.50
CA ALA A 76 -12.56 -7.16 9.36
C ALA A 76 -13.26 -7.76 8.12
N MET A 77 -12.52 -7.90 7.02
CA MET A 77 -12.91 -8.78 5.92
C MET A 77 -12.01 -10.02 5.96
N GLU A 78 -12.49 -10.94 6.79
CA GLU A 78 -12.49 -12.40 6.63
C GLU A 78 -11.19 -13.07 6.16
N GLU A 79 -10.52 -13.66 7.15
CA GLU A 79 -9.84 -14.94 7.03
C GLU A 79 -10.82 -15.97 6.42
N SER A 80 -10.85 -16.09 5.09
CA SER A 80 -11.45 -17.25 4.43
C SER A 80 -10.35 -18.28 4.24
N THR A 81 -10.38 -19.25 5.16
CA THR A 81 -9.64 -20.50 5.16
C THR A 81 -9.54 -21.14 3.77
N ILE A 82 -8.31 -21.51 3.39
CA ILE A 82 -8.03 -22.78 2.69
C ILE A 82 -6.82 -23.41 3.38
#